data_AF-A0AAC8ZV69-F1
#
_entry.id   AF-A0AAC8ZV69-F1
#
_cell.length_a   1.000
_cell.length_b   1.000
_cell.length_c   1.000
_cell.angle_alpha   90.00
_cell.angle_beta   90.00
_cell.angle_gamma   90.00
#
_symmetry.space_group_name_H-M   'P 1'
#
loop_
_entity.id
_entity.type
_entity.pdbx_description
1 polymer ?
#
loop_
_entity_poly.entity_id
_entity_poly.type
_entity_poly.pdbx_seq_one_letter_code
_entity_poly.pdbx_strand_id
1 'polypeptide(L)'
;MTGSSRLGTLFALACAGASLAGCGPLLLGTAGGAAVVASQERGFGGFVSDTEIRARINSLWLQHSIDMTNRIGLTVDQGRVLLTGRAADPQMRLDAVRLAWQAQGVKEVINEIQIDNGSSIVDSARDTWISTQIRSRITFDADIHSQNYSIDTVDGVVYLMGVASSQEELDRTLQHARSVANVQRVVSYVRLLSNLQG
;
A
#
# COMPACT_ATOMS: atom_id res chain seq x y z
N MET A 1 65.89 26.99 -20.69
CA MET A 1 64.78 26.06 -20.98
C MET A 1 64.71 25.08 -19.83
N THR A 2 63.94 25.41 -18.80
CA THR A 2 63.79 24.65 -17.56
C THR A 2 62.38 24.06 -17.52
N GLY A 3 62.22 22.77 -17.22
CA GLY A 3 60.91 22.21 -16.89
C GLY A 3 60.64 20.78 -17.36
N SER A 4 61.16 19.79 -16.63
CA SER A 4 60.58 18.44 -16.48
C SER A 4 61.37 17.79 -15.32
N SER A 5 60.77 17.24 -14.28
CA SER A 5 59.90 16.08 -14.34
C SER A 5 59.08 15.95 -13.04
N ARG A 6 57.82 15.49 -13.21
CA ARG A 6 56.92 15.09 -12.13
C ARG A 6 57.35 13.71 -11.64
N LEU A 7 57.64 13.56 -10.34
CA LEU A 7 57.95 12.27 -9.72
C LEU A 7 56.76 11.86 -8.85
N GLY A 8 56.13 10.75 -9.25
CA GLY A 8 54.86 10.26 -8.73
C GLY A 8 54.95 9.75 -7.29
N THR A 9 53.97 10.17 -6.49
CA THR A 9 53.71 9.68 -5.15
C THR A 9 53.08 8.28 -5.23
N LEU A 10 53.83 7.27 -4.78
CA LEU A 10 53.35 5.90 -4.60
C LEU A 10 52.37 5.85 -3.42
N PHE A 11 51.08 5.67 -3.72
CA PHE A 11 50.03 5.43 -2.74
C PHE A 11 50.04 3.94 -2.36
N ALA A 12 50.63 3.62 -1.21
CA ALA A 12 50.61 2.27 -0.65
C ALA A 12 49.21 1.97 -0.06
N LEU A 13 48.45 1.15 -0.79
CA LEU A 13 47.13 0.68 -0.39
C LEU A 13 47.26 -0.43 0.66
N ALA A 14 47.19 -0.06 1.94
CA ALA A 14 47.12 -1.01 3.05
C ALA A 14 45.68 -1.54 3.21
N CYS A 15 45.36 -2.65 2.56
CA CYS A 15 44.13 -3.42 2.81
C CYS A 15 44.26 -4.18 4.14
N ALA A 16 43.88 -3.54 5.25
CA ALA A 16 43.63 -4.24 6.51
C ALA A 16 42.28 -4.96 6.43
N GLY A 17 42.30 -6.21 5.96
CA GLY A 17 41.17 -7.12 6.02
C GLY A 17 40.92 -7.55 7.47
N ALA A 18 40.01 -6.85 8.16
CA ALA A 18 39.42 -7.34 9.40
C ALA A 18 38.38 -8.41 9.03
N SER A 19 38.82 -9.66 8.97
CA SER A 19 37.92 -10.82 8.99
C SER A 19 37.23 -10.86 10.34
N LEU A 20 35.98 -10.37 10.39
CA LEU A 20 35.10 -10.58 11.54
C LEU A 20 34.88 -12.08 11.70
N ALA A 21 35.40 -12.65 12.80
CA ALA A 21 35.00 -13.94 13.28
C ALA A 21 33.52 -13.89 13.66
N GLY A 22 32.65 -14.33 12.76
CA GLY A 22 31.24 -14.56 13.05
C GLY A 22 31.10 -15.79 13.96
N CYS A 23 30.76 -15.57 15.23
CA CYS A 23 30.19 -16.59 16.11
C CYS A 23 28.78 -16.95 15.62
N GLY A 24 28.67 -17.84 14.63
CA GLY A 24 27.43 -18.56 14.35
C GLY A 24 27.34 -19.80 15.24
N PRO A 25 26.18 -20.13 15.85
CA PRO A 25 26.04 -21.38 16.57
C PRO A 25 26.12 -22.55 15.59
N LEU A 26 27.26 -23.27 15.61
CA LEU A 26 27.40 -24.60 15.04
C LEU A 26 26.46 -25.56 15.79
N LEU A 27 25.30 -25.86 15.21
CA LEU A 27 24.47 -26.99 15.64
C LEU A 27 25.10 -28.28 15.09
N LEU A 28 26.12 -28.76 15.80
CA LEU A 28 26.62 -30.12 15.65
C LEU A 28 25.66 -31.06 16.38
N GLY A 29 24.82 -31.74 15.62
CA GLY A 29 23.96 -32.80 16.12
C GLY A 29 24.80 -34.03 16.49
N THR A 30 25.00 -34.25 17.79
CA THR A 30 25.43 -35.54 18.31
C THR A 30 24.72 -35.84 19.65
N ALA A 31 24.04 -36.99 19.67
CA ALA A 31 23.52 -37.71 20.83
C ALA A 31 22.43 -37.04 21.70
N GLY A 32 21.18 -37.49 21.51
CA GLY A 32 20.16 -37.57 22.57
C GLY A 32 19.54 -36.25 23.04
N GLY A 33 18.62 -35.69 22.26
CA GLY A 33 17.77 -34.59 22.68
C GLY A 33 16.93 -34.10 21.52
N ALA A 34 15.62 -34.02 21.69
CA ALA A 34 14.63 -33.79 20.66
C ALA A 34 15.07 -32.79 19.58
N ALA A 35 14.99 -33.19 18.31
CA ALA A 35 14.85 -32.23 17.23
C ALA A 35 13.68 -31.32 17.62
N VAL A 36 13.98 -30.08 17.99
CA VAL A 36 12.98 -29.03 18.06
C VAL A 36 12.51 -28.85 16.63
N VAL A 37 11.49 -29.65 16.27
CA VAL A 37 10.52 -29.25 15.27
C VAL A 37 10.15 -27.85 15.71
N ALA A 38 10.46 -26.85 14.89
CA ALA A 38 9.90 -25.52 15.05
C ALA A 38 8.40 -25.74 15.02
N SER A 39 7.83 -25.96 16.19
CA SER A 39 6.41 -25.96 16.41
C SER A 39 6.08 -24.54 16.09
N GLN A 40 5.57 -24.34 14.88
CA GLN A 40 4.89 -23.13 14.53
C GLN A 40 3.69 -23.13 15.46
N GLU A 41 3.91 -22.59 16.66
CA GLU A 41 2.86 -22.19 17.55
C GLU A 41 2.00 -21.30 16.69
N ARG A 42 0.87 -21.85 16.24
CA ARG A 42 -0.24 -21.05 15.75
C ARG A 42 -0.73 -20.30 16.97
N GLY A 43 0.01 -19.24 17.28
CA GLY A 43 -0.25 -18.32 18.36
C GLY A 43 -1.60 -17.68 18.11
N PHE A 44 -2.56 -18.08 18.94
CA PHE A 44 -3.30 -17.15 19.77
C PHE A 44 -4.09 -16.08 18.99
N GLY A 45 -5.28 -16.42 18.49
CA GLY A 45 -6.34 -15.45 18.16
C GLY A 45 -5.90 -14.17 17.44
N GLY A 46 -4.96 -14.27 16.49
CA GLY A 46 -4.25 -13.12 15.94
C GLY A 46 -5.16 -12.27 15.07
N PHE A 47 -5.22 -10.97 15.37
CA PHE A 47 -5.73 -9.98 14.42
C PHE A 47 -4.88 -10.08 13.15
N VAL A 48 -5.49 -10.45 12.03
CA VAL A 48 -4.81 -10.38 10.73
C VAL A 48 -4.54 -8.91 10.43
N SER A 49 -3.29 -8.56 10.20
CA SER A 49 -2.93 -7.17 9.90
C SER A 49 -3.38 -6.77 8.48
N ASP A 50 -3.66 -5.49 8.25
CA ASP A 50 -4.04 -5.01 6.91
C ASP A 50 -2.94 -5.26 5.87
N THR A 51 -1.68 -5.30 6.30
CA THR A 51 -0.54 -5.66 5.46
C THR A 51 -0.62 -7.11 5.00
N GLU A 52 -0.98 -8.04 5.88
CA GLU A 52 -1.17 -9.45 5.54
C GLU A 52 -2.37 -9.65 4.62
N ILE A 53 -3.50 -8.97 4.90
CA ILE A 53 -4.69 -8.98 4.03
C ILE A 53 -4.30 -8.50 2.63
N ARG A 54 -3.63 -7.34 2.54
CA ARG A 54 -3.18 -6.77 1.26
C ARG A 54 -2.25 -7.72 0.52
N ALA A 55 -1.26 -8.30 1.20
CA ALA A 55 -0.33 -9.25 0.60
C ALA A 55 -1.05 -10.49 0.07
N ARG A 56 -2.05 -11.00 0.81
CA ARG A 56 -2.84 -12.16 0.40
C ARG A 56 -3.69 -11.87 -0.83
N ILE A 57 -4.40 -10.73 -0.85
CA ILE A 57 -5.24 -10.34 -2.00
C ILE A 57 -4.35 -10.16 -3.24
N ASN A 58 -3.23 -9.42 -3.13
CA ASN A 58 -2.28 -9.25 -4.23
C ASN A 58 -1.74 -10.58 -4.74
N SER A 59 -1.44 -11.53 -3.83
CA SER A 59 -0.98 -12.86 -4.22
C SER A 59 -2.04 -13.64 -5.00
N LEU A 60 -3.31 -13.60 -4.56
CA LEU A 60 -4.43 -14.25 -5.25
C LEU A 60 -4.68 -13.62 -6.63
N TRP A 61 -4.61 -12.29 -6.70
CA TRP A 61 -4.79 -11.54 -7.94
C TRP A 61 -3.68 -11.81 -8.94
N LEU A 62 -2.41 -11.79 -8.50
CA LEU A 62 -1.26 -12.05 -9.35
C LEU A 62 -1.28 -13.47 -9.93
N GLN A 63 -1.70 -14.46 -9.13
CA GLN A 63 -1.87 -15.84 -9.58
C GLN A 63 -3.01 -15.99 -10.61
N HIS A 64 -4.04 -15.15 -10.53
CA HIS A 64 -5.19 -15.18 -11.44
C HIS A 64 -4.91 -14.41 -12.74
N SER A 65 -4.42 -13.17 -12.63
CA SER A 65 -4.11 -12.30 -13.77
C SER A 65 -3.20 -11.13 -13.38
N ILE A 66 -2.07 -11.01 -14.09
CA ILE A 66 -1.18 -9.85 -13.99
C ILE A 66 -1.90 -8.58 -14.45
N ASP A 67 -2.72 -8.66 -15.50
CA ASP A 67 -3.46 -7.51 -16.05
C ASP A 67 -4.45 -6.94 -15.02
N MET A 68 -5.16 -7.81 -14.30
CA MET A 68 -6.06 -7.41 -13.21
C MET A 68 -5.30 -6.66 -12.11
N THR A 69 -4.14 -7.17 -11.70
CA THR A 69 -3.28 -6.55 -10.67
C THR A 69 -2.80 -5.16 -11.07
N ASN A 70 -2.55 -4.93 -12.36
CA ASN A 70 -2.10 -3.63 -12.87
C ASN A 70 -3.23 -2.61 -13.04
N ARG A 71 -4.47 -3.08 -13.14
CA ARG A 71 -5.64 -2.26 -13.47
C ARG A 71 -6.51 -1.88 -12.27
N ILE A 72 -6.46 -2.70 -11.23
CA ILE A 72 -7.32 -2.58 -10.06
C ILE A 72 -6.48 -2.13 -8.86
N GLY A 73 -6.87 -1.00 -8.29
CA GLY A 73 -6.33 -0.47 -7.04
C GLY A 73 -6.87 -1.25 -5.84
N LEU A 74 -6.01 -1.44 -4.84
CA LEU A 74 -6.30 -2.14 -3.60
C LEU A 74 -5.91 -1.28 -2.41
N THR A 75 -6.90 -0.80 -1.67
CA THR A 75 -6.70 -0.14 -0.37
C THR A 75 -7.29 -1.03 0.73
N VAL A 76 -6.55 -1.22 1.83
CA VAL A 76 -7.00 -2.00 3.00
C VAL A 76 -6.84 -1.15 4.25
N ASP A 77 -7.91 -1.06 5.05
CA ASP A 77 -7.99 -0.33 6.32
C ASP A 77 -8.85 -1.10 7.34
N GLN A 78 -8.26 -1.61 8.43
CA GLN A 78 -8.93 -2.36 9.50
C GLN A 78 -9.75 -3.60 9.05
N GLY A 79 -9.25 -4.33 8.05
CA GLY A 79 -9.90 -5.48 7.42
C GLY A 79 -10.90 -5.13 6.32
N ARG A 80 -10.94 -3.86 5.95
CA ARG A 80 -11.93 -3.29 5.04
C ARG A 80 -11.24 -2.97 3.73
N VAL A 81 -11.77 -3.50 2.64
CA VAL A 81 -11.10 -3.53 1.35
C VAL A 81 -11.82 -2.62 0.38
N LEU A 82 -11.17 -1.57 -0.08
CA LEU A 82 -11.67 -0.73 -1.18
C LEU A 82 -10.96 -1.13 -2.48
N LEU A 83 -11.77 -1.51 -3.46
CA LEU A 83 -11.32 -1.85 -4.81
C LEU A 83 -11.71 -0.74 -5.77
N THR A 84 -10.73 -0.14 -6.42
CA THR A 84 -10.92 0.95 -7.41
C THR A 84 -10.20 0.59 -8.72
N GLY A 85 -10.40 1.38 -9.77
CA GLY A 85 -9.69 1.23 -11.04
C GLY A 85 -10.62 0.79 -12.18
N ARG A 86 -10.02 0.28 -13.25
CA ARG A 86 -10.71 0.01 -14.52
C ARG A 86 -10.53 -1.43 -14.97
N ALA A 87 -11.56 -2.24 -14.81
CA ALA A 87 -11.59 -3.61 -15.30
C ALA A 87 -11.83 -3.63 -16.82
N ALA A 88 -11.13 -4.52 -17.54
CA ALA A 88 -11.29 -4.68 -18.98
C ALA A 88 -12.69 -5.19 -19.37
N ASP A 89 -13.33 -5.97 -18.50
CA ASP A 89 -14.66 -6.52 -18.70
C ASP A 89 -15.37 -6.77 -17.35
N PRO A 90 -16.68 -7.06 -17.37
CA PRO A 90 -17.42 -7.37 -16.15
C PRO A 90 -16.90 -8.58 -15.37
N GLN A 91 -16.29 -9.56 -16.04
CA GLN A 91 -15.80 -10.78 -15.42
C GLN A 91 -14.57 -10.51 -14.56
N MET A 92 -13.63 -9.70 -15.03
CA MET A 92 -12.45 -9.25 -14.27
C MET A 92 -12.87 -8.54 -12.99
N ARG A 93 -13.90 -7.68 -13.05
CA ARG A 93 -14.44 -7.02 -11.86
C ARG A 93 -15.00 -8.03 -10.85
N LEU A 94 -15.78 -9.01 -11.32
CA LEU A 94 -16.32 -10.07 -10.46
C LEU A 94 -15.22 -10.91 -9.82
N ASP A 95 -14.20 -11.27 -10.60
CA ASP A 95 -13.04 -12.04 -10.10
C ASP A 95 -12.24 -11.28 -9.06
N ALA A 96 -12.00 -9.98 -9.26
CA ALA A 96 -11.30 -9.15 -8.29
C ALA A 96 -12.00 -9.13 -6.93
N VAL A 97 -13.33 -8.94 -6.93
CA VAL A 97 -14.17 -8.97 -5.72
C VAL A 97 -14.17 -10.36 -5.09
N ARG A 98 -14.38 -11.42 -5.89
CA ARG A 98 -14.41 -12.80 -5.42
C ARG A 98 -13.10 -13.19 -4.74
N LEU A 99 -11.96 -12.84 -5.34
CA LEU A 99 -10.63 -13.15 -4.82
C LEU A 99 -10.30 -12.31 -3.58
N ALA A 100 -10.75 -11.05 -3.53
CA ALA A 100 -10.60 -10.22 -2.33
C ALA A 100 -11.26 -10.87 -1.10
N TRP A 101 -12.48 -11.39 -1.24
CA TRP A 101 -13.18 -12.11 -0.17
C TRP A 101 -12.50 -13.40 0.31
N GLN A 102 -11.61 -14.00 -0.48
CA GLN A 102 -10.88 -15.21 -0.08
C GLN A 102 -9.71 -14.93 0.87
N ALA A 103 -9.30 -13.66 1.01
CA ALA A 103 -8.27 -13.31 1.98
C ALA A 103 -8.84 -13.35 3.40
N GLN A 104 -8.20 -14.14 4.27
CA GLN A 104 -8.55 -14.18 5.69
C GLN A 104 -8.37 -12.79 6.31
N GLY A 105 -9.31 -12.38 7.18
CA GLY A 105 -9.27 -11.07 7.84
C GLY A 105 -10.07 -9.98 7.13
N VAL A 106 -10.52 -10.21 5.89
CA VAL A 106 -11.45 -9.32 5.19
C VAL A 106 -12.82 -9.33 5.87
N LYS A 107 -13.30 -8.13 6.23
CA LYS A 107 -14.60 -7.88 6.89
C LYS A 107 -15.61 -7.26 5.94
N GLU A 108 -15.15 -6.49 4.97
CA GLU A 108 -15.96 -5.76 4.01
C GLU A 108 -15.17 -5.60 2.71
N VAL A 109 -15.84 -5.74 1.56
CA VAL A 109 -15.29 -5.40 0.25
C VAL A 109 -16.18 -4.36 -0.40
N ILE A 110 -15.64 -3.17 -0.59
CA ILE A 110 -16.25 -2.01 -1.23
C ILE A 110 -15.79 -2.01 -2.69
N ASN A 111 -16.73 -2.22 -3.61
CA ASN A 111 -16.44 -2.35 -5.03
C ASN A 111 -16.79 -1.06 -5.78
N GLU A 112 -15.76 -0.31 -6.14
CA GLU A 112 -15.83 0.90 -6.97
C GLU A 112 -15.07 0.72 -8.30
N ILE A 113 -14.92 -0.52 -8.75
CA ILE A 113 -14.28 -0.85 -10.03
C ILE A 113 -15.22 -0.48 -11.18
N GLN A 114 -14.72 0.36 -12.07
CA GLN A 114 -15.39 0.75 -13.29
C GLN A 114 -15.06 -0.21 -14.44
N ILE A 115 -15.96 -0.36 -15.40
CA ILE A 115 -15.64 -1.06 -16.65
C ILE A 115 -14.97 -0.06 -17.59
N ASP A 116 -13.81 -0.41 -18.12
CA ASP A 116 -13.04 0.44 -19.03
C ASP A 116 -13.85 0.70 -20.31
N ASN A 117 -14.16 1.97 -20.57
CA ASN A 117 -14.93 2.41 -21.74
C ASN A 117 -14.05 3.14 -22.76
N GLY A 118 -12.73 2.92 -22.73
CA GLY A 118 -11.75 3.58 -23.60
C GLY A 118 -10.97 4.71 -22.91
N SER A 119 -10.79 4.62 -21.59
CA SER A 119 -10.02 5.61 -20.85
C SER A 119 -8.54 5.61 -21.27
N SER A 120 -7.95 6.79 -21.41
CA SER A 120 -6.59 6.97 -21.94
C SER A 120 -5.52 7.00 -20.83
N ILE A 121 -4.25 6.89 -21.23
CA ILE A 121 -3.11 7.14 -20.32
C ILE A 121 -3.16 8.55 -19.75
N VAL A 122 -3.66 9.53 -20.52
CA VAL A 122 -3.81 10.92 -20.07
C VAL A 122 -4.82 11.03 -18.93
N ASP A 123 -5.91 10.25 -18.98
CA ASP A 123 -6.91 10.21 -17.91
C ASP A 123 -6.30 9.64 -16.62
N SER A 124 -5.54 8.53 -16.71
CA SER A 124 -4.81 7.98 -15.56
C SER A 124 -3.83 8.97 -14.93
N ALA A 125 -3.09 9.71 -15.76
CA ALA A 125 -2.13 10.71 -15.29
C ALA A 125 -2.83 11.90 -14.61
N ARG A 126 -3.98 12.33 -15.15
CA ARG A 126 -4.82 13.36 -14.53
C ARG A 126 -5.36 12.90 -13.17
N ASP A 127 -5.86 11.67 -13.08
CA ASP A 127 -6.37 11.13 -11.82
C ASP A 127 -5.28 11.01 -10.76
N THR A 128 -4.08 10.56 -11.15
CA THR A 128 -2.91 10.54 -10.27
C THR A 128 -2.58 11.94 -9.77
N TRP A 129 -2.60 12.94 -10.67
CA TRP A 129 -2.37 14.33 -10.30
C TRP A 129 -3.43 14.87 -9.33
N ILE A 130 -4.71 14.54 -9.54
CA ILE A 130 -5.80 14.88 -8.62
C ILE A 130 -5.50 14.29 -7.23
N SER A 131 -5.22 12.99 -7.14
CA SER A 131 -4.89 12.33 -5.87
C SER A 131 -3.68 12.99 -5.18
N THR A 132 -2.64 13.35 -5.93
CA THR A 132 -1.47 14.05 -5.39
C THR A 132 -1.83 15.44 -4.85
N GLN A 133 -2.65 16.21 -5.57
CA GLN A 133 -3.09 17.53 -5.14
C GLN A 133 -3.92 17.45 -3.85
N ILE A 134 -4.87 16.51 -3.79
CA ILE A 134 -5.69 16.29 -2.59
C ILE A 134 -4.79 15.88 -1.42
N ARG A 135 -3.91 14.90 -1.63
CA ARG A 135 -2.96 14.43 -0.60
C ARG A 135 -2.11 15.58 -0.08
N SER A 136 -1.57 16.42 -0.97
CA SER A 136 -0.79 17.58 -0.58
C SER A 136 -1.60 18.56 0.28
N ARG A 137 -2.83 18.90 -0.14
CA ARG A 137 -3.69 19.85 0.62
C ARG A 137 -4.00 19.34 2.01
N ILE A 138 -4.38 18.06 2.16
CA ILE A 138 -4.70 17.50 3.48
C ILE A 138 -3.45 17.31 4.34
N THR A 139 -2.27 17.05 3.75
CA THR A 139 -1.01 16.93 4.50
C THR A 139 -0.57 18.27 5.09
N PHE A 140 -0.85 19.38 4.41
CA PHE A 140 -0.50 20.72 4.89
C PHE A 140 -1.60 21.42 5.69
N ASP A 141 -2.74 20.76 5.91
CA ASP A 141 -3.78 21.23 6.81
C ASP A 141 -3.52 20.67 8.21
N ALA A 142 -3.17 21.56 9.17
CA ALA A 142 -2.82 21.17 10.53
C ALA A 142 -4.00 20.56 11.32
N ASP A 143 -5.23 20.78 10.87
CA ASP A 143 -6.44 20.26 11.52
C ASP A 143 -6.84 18.88 10.95
N ILE A 144 -6.04 18.29 10.06
CA ILE A 144 -6.31 16.99 9.44
C ILE A 144 -5.19 15.98 9.72
N HIS A 145 -5.57 14.82 10.25
CA HIS A 145 -4.66 13.69 10.45
C HIS A 145 -4.48 12.93 9.13
N SER A 146 -3.76 13.54 8.17
CA SER A 146 -3.66 13.03 6.78
C SER A 146 -3.21 11.56 6.65
N GLN A 147 -2.47 11.03 7.62
CA GLN A 147 -2.04 9.63 7.68
C GLN A 147 -3.20 8.64 7.83
N ASN A 148 -4.35 9.11 8.34
CA ASN A 148 -5.54 8.29 8.55
C ASN A 148 -6.42 8.19 7.30
N TYR A 149 -6.00 8.74 6.15
CA TYR A 149 -6.77 8.74 4.91
C TYR A 149 -6.01 8.09 3.75
N SER A 150 -6.72 7.21 3.05
CA SER A 150 -6.39 6.82 1.69
C SER A 150 -7.22 7.62 0.69
N ILE A 151 -6.61 7.93 -0.45
CA ILE A 151 -7.19 8.73 -1.53
C ILE A 151 -6.90 7.98 -2.83
N ASP A 152 -7.95 7.49 -3.47
CA ASP A 152 -7.91 6.89 -4.80
C ASP A 152 -8.76 7.74 -5.75
N THR A 153 -8.32 7.94 -6.99
CA THR A 153 -9.08 8.68 -8.01
C THR A 153 -9.20 7.87 -9.28
N VAL A 154 -10.42 7.77 -9.84
CA VAL A 154 -10.69 7.07 -11.10
C VAL A 154 -11.69 7.88 -11.92
N ASP A 155 -11.30 8.30 -13.11
CA ASP A 155 -12.08 9.10 -14.06
C ASP A 155 -12.68 10.35 -13.39
N GLY A 156 -11.86 11.06 -12.59
CA GLY A 156 -12.27 12.25 -11.84
C GLY A 156 -13.18 12.00 -10.63
N VAL A 157 -13.50 10.75 -10.30
CA VAL A 157 -14.19 10.37 -9.05
C VAL A 157 -13.15 10.08 -7.98
N VAL A 158 -13.23 10.82 -6.87
CA VAL A 158 -12.34 10.64 -5.71
C VAL A 158 -13.02 9.73 -4.69
N TYR A 159 -12.29 8.72 -4.24
CA TYR A 159 -12.68 7.80 -3.20
C TYR A 159 -11.81 8.04 -1.96
N LEU A 160 -12.45 8.40 -0.86
CA LEU A 160 -11.80 8.61 0.43
C LEU A 160 -12.14 7.45 1.36
N MET A 161 -11.13 6.81 1.95
CA MET A 161 -11.31 5.79 2.97
C MET A 161 -10.37 6.05 4.14
N GLY A 162 -10.79 5.67 5.35
CA GLY A 162 -9.99 5.83 6.55
C GLY A 162 -10.83 6.21 7.76
N VAL A 163 -10.19 6.88 8.72
CA VAL A 163 -10.81 7.27 9.99
C VAL A 163 -10.59 8.75 10.28
N ALA A 164 -11.67 9.50 10.45
CA ALA A 164 -11.64 10.89 10.92
C ALA A 164 -11.82 10.96 12.43
N SER A 165 -11.08 11.84 13.10
CA SER A 165 -11.17 11.98 14.56
C SER A 165 -12.43 12.74 14.98
N SER A 166 -12.91 13.65 14.12
CA SER A 166 -14.14 14.41 14.33
C SER A 166 -14.89 14.67 13.03
N GLN A 167 -16.12 15.17 13.14
CA GLN A 167 -16.91 15.54 11.96
C GLN A 167 -16.29 16.74 11.24
N GLU A 168 -15.71 17.70 11.99
CA GLU A 168 -15.05 18.87 11.43
C GLU A 168 -13.84 18.48 10.58
N GLU A 169 -13.03 17.51 11.05
CA GLU A 169 -11.90 16.96 10.30
C GLU A 169 -12.37 16.33 8.97
N LEU A 170 -13.44 15.54 9.02
CA LEU A 170 -14.04 14.91 7.85
C LEU A 170 -14.54 15.97 6.85
N ASP A 171 -15.28 16.98 7.32
CA ASP A 171 -15.83 18.02 6.46
C ASP A 171 -14.74 18.84 5.76
N ARG A 172 -13.66 19.18 6.49
CA ARG A 172 -12.48 19.84 5.90
C ARG A 172 -11.81 18.97 4.85
N THR A 173 -11.63 17.68 5.12
CA THR A 173 -11.06 16.73 4.16
C THR A 173 -11.89 16.67 2.88
N LEU A 174 -13.22 16.60 3.01
CA LEU A 174 -14.14 16.61 1.88
C LEU A 174 -14.09 17.94 1.09
N GLN A 175 -13.92 19.06 1.79
CA GLN A 175 -13.77 20.37 1.15
C GLN A 175 -12.47 20.46 0.33
N HIS A 176 -11.34 19.99 0.87
CA HIS A 176 -10.09 19.91 0.13
C HIS A 176 -10.23 19.06 -1.13
N ALA A 177 -10.85 17.89 -1.02
CA ALA A 177 -11.10 17.02 -2.17
C ALA A 177 -11.97 17.71 -3.24
N ARG A 178 -13.11 18.29 -2.86
CA ARG A 178 -14.04 18.96 -3.79
C ARG A 178 -13.46 20.20 -4.48
N SER A 179 -12.47 20.85 -3.87
CA SER A 179 -11.87 22.08 -4.37
C SER A 179 -10.71 21.87 -5.36
N VAL A 180 -10.34 20.61 -5.64
CA VAL A 180 -9.32 20.29 -6.64
C VAL A 180 -9.95 20.28 -8.04
N ALA A 181 -9.26 20.93 -8.99
CA ALA A 181 -9.74 21.00 -10.37
C ALA A 181 -9.88 19.59 -10.99
N ASN A 182 -10.91 19.41 -11.82
CA ASN A 182 -11.27 18.15 -12.49
C ASN A 182 -11.81 17.05 -11.56
N VAL A 183 -12.03 17.33 -10.28
CA VAL A 183 -12.84 16.45 -9.42
C VAL A 183 -14.30 16.57 -9.83
N GLN A 184 -14.88 15.46 -10.27
CA GLN A 184 -16.28 15.39 -10.69
C GLN A 184 -17.19 15.01 -9.52
N ARG A 185 -16.71 14.11 -8.65
CA ARG A 185 -17.48 13.57 -7.54
C ARG A 185 -16.53 13.11 -6.44
N VAL A 186 -16.96 13.25 -5.18
CA VAL A 186 -16.26 12.71 -4.02
C VAL A 186 -17.17 11.70 -3.33
N VAL A 187 -16.66 10.49 -3.13
CA VAL A 187 -17.31 9.40 -2.41
C VAL A 187 -16.52 9.14 -1.14
N SER A 188 -17.20 9.17 0.00
CA SER A 188 -16.58 8.98 1.30
C SER A 188 -17.00 7.66 1.91
N TYR A 189 -16.00 6.85 2.23
CA TYR A 189 -16.09 5.66 3.08
C TYR A 189 -15.36 5.88 4.41
N VAL A 190 -15.04 7.13 4.74
CA VAL A 190 -14.39 7.49 6.00
C VAL A 190 -15.36 7.24 7.15
N ARG A 191 -14.85 6.62 8.22
CA ARG A 191 -15.61 6.40 9.46
C ARG A 191 -15.17 7.41 10.51
N LEU A 192 -16.11 7.85 11.34
CA LEU A 192 -15.76 8.64 12.52
C LEU A 192 -15.19 7.71 13.59
N LEU A 193 -14.14 8.16 14.29
CA LEU A 193 -13.52 7.41 15.37
C LEU A 193 -14.55 7.04 16.46
N SER A 194 -15.50 7.93 16.74
CA SER A 194 -16.61 7.68 17.68
C SER A 194 -17.46 6.46 17.33
N ASN A 195 -17.55 6.11 16.04
CA ASN A 195 -18.37 5.00 15.56
C ASN A 195 -17.63 3.64 15.63
N LEU A 196 -16.34 3.65 15.96
CA LEU A 196 -15.50 2.44 16.05
C LEU A 196 -15.30 1.96 17.49
N GLN A 197 -15.69 2.77 18.48
CA GLN A 197 -15.52 2.49 19.91
C GLN A 197 -16.80 1.94 20.57
N GLY A 198 -17.77 1.49 19.77
CA GLY A 198 -19.03 0.89 20.20
C GLY A 198 -19.02 -0.63 20.12
#